data_AF-A0A7S3TII6-F1
#
_entry.id   AF-A0A7S3TII6-F1
#
_cell.length_a   1.000
_cell.length_b   1.000
_cell.length_c   1.000
_cell.angle_alpha   90.00
_cell.angle_beta   90.00
_cell.angle_gamma   90.00
#
_symmetry.space_group_name_H-M   'P 1'
#
loop_
_entity.id
_entity.type
_entity.pdbx_description
1 polymer ?
#
loop_
_entity_poly.entity_id
_entity_poly.type
_entity_poly.pdbx_seq_one_letter_code
_entity_poly.pdbx_strand_id
1 'polypeptide(L)'
;SPSMSSRQHFHEQLWACFVAQTWEDKELIVVETYDEHPSEFLRQKAKEDDRLIHVCFQRPAGKDFSVGLKRNMTLHLASGHYVVNFDDDDIYAANYVSEMVGE
;
A
#
# COMPACT_ATOMS: atom_id res chain seq x y z
N SER A 1 -1.63 -1.74 -12.95
CA SER A 1 -1.69 -2.54 -11.71
C SER A 1 -1.97 -1.60 -10.54
N PRO A 2 -2.21 -2.08 -9.30
CA PRO A 2 -2.38 -1.21 -8.13
C PRO A 2 -1.22 -0.24 -7.97
N SER A 3 -1.47 0.93 -7.39
CA SER A 3 -0.49 1.96 -7.05
C SER A 3 0.42 2.31 -8.23
N MET A 4 -0.21 2.66 -9.35
CA MET A 4 0.44 3.26 -10.53
C MET A 4 0.02 4.73 -10.68
N SER A 5 0.71 5.53 -11.50
CA SER A 5 0.41 6.98 -11.70
C SER A 5 -1.08 7.30 -11.80
N SER A 6 -1.82 6.60 -12.67
CA SER A 6 -3.24 6.90 -12.92
C SER A 6 -4.16 6.55 -11.74
N ARG A 7 -3.65 5.89 -10.70
CA ARG A 7 -4.39 5.41 -9.52
C ARG A 7 -4.01 6.15 -8.24
N GLN A 8 -3.14 7.15 -8.31
CA GLN A 8 -2.71 7.94 -7.14
C GLN A 8 -3.88 8.60 -6.38
N HIS A 9 -5.00 8.86 -7.05
CA HIS A 9 -6.22 9.39 -6.43
C HIS A 9 -6.88 8.43 -5.42
N PHE A 10 -6.51 7.15 -5.42
CA PHE A 10 -6.99 6.18 -4.43
C PHE A 10 -6.12 6.09 -3.17
N HIS A 11 -4.92 6.68 -3.17
CA HIS A 11 -3.96 6.47 -2.09
C HIS A 11 -4.40 7.05 -0.74
N GLU A 12 -5.17 8.15 -0.75
CA GLU A 12 -5.77 8.71 0.47
C GLU A 12 -6.78 7.74 1.09
N GLN A 13 -7.59 7.08 0.25
CA GLN A 13 -8.56 6.07 0.69
C GLN A 13 -7.86 4.82 1.24
N LEU A 14 -6.83 4.32 0.54
CA LEU A 14 -6.01 3.21 1.02
C LEU A 14 -5.41 3.50 2.40
N TRP A 15 -4.84 4.69 2.58
CA TRP A 15 -4.29 5.13 3.86
C TRP A 15 -5.38 5.23 4.94
N ALA A 16 -6.55 5.77 4.61
CA ALA A 16 -7.66 5.84 5.55
C ALA A 16 -8.12 4.44 6.01
N CYS A 17 -8.22 3.47 5.08
CA CYS A 17 -8.53 2.08 5.41
C CYS A 17 -7.47 1.44 6.31
N PHE A 18 -6.18 1.69 6.04
CA PHE A 18 -5.09 1.23 6.89
C PHE A 18 -5.18 1.83 8.30
N VAL A 19 -5.28 3.15 8.42
CA VAL A 19 -5.36 3.83 9.73
C VAL A 19 -6.57 3.37 10.53
N ALA A 20 -7.71 3.15 9.87
CA ALA A 20 -8.94 2.71 10.51
C ALA A 20 -8.89 1.28 11.06
N GLN A 21 -7.89 0.44 10.69
CA GLN A 21 -7.83 -0.92 11.22
C GLN A 21 -7.62 -0.91 12.74
N THR A 22 -8.44 -1.68 13.44
CA THR A 22 -8.36 -1.88 14.91
C THR A 22 -7.12 -2.65 15.34
N TRP A 23 -6.46 -3.37 14.42
CA TRP A 23 -5.18 -4.03 14.68
C TRP A 23 -4.07 -2.98 14.88
N GLU A 24 -3.55 -2.83 16.10
CA GLU A 24 -2.64 -1.73 16.43
C GLU A 24 -1.24 -1.89 15.82
N ASP A 25 -0.63 -3.08 15.99
CA ASP A 25 0.72 -3.39 15.55
C ASP A 25 0.74 -3.83 14.07
N LYS A 26 0.88 -2.85 13.18
CA LYS A 26 0.85 -3.06 11.74
C LYS A 26 1.71 -2.05 10.98
N GLU A 27 2.19 -2.48 9.83
CA GLU A 27 2.87 -1.67 8.82
C GLU A 27 2.10 -1.72 7.50
N LEU A 28 2.23 -0.67 6.68
CA LEU A 28 1.72 -0.61 5.31
C LEU A 28 2.90 -0.48 4.35
N ILE A 29 3.05 -1.46 3.45
CA ILE A 29 4.10 -1.43 2.43
C ILE A 29 3.46 -1.17 1.07
N VAL A 30 3.80 -0.05 0.44
CA VAL A 30 3.31 0.31 -0.90
C VAL A 30 4.46 0.33 -1.89
N VAL A 31 4.39 -0.55 -2.90
CA VAL A 31 5.26 -0.50 -4.08
C VAL A 31 4.57 0.28 -5.18
N GLU A 32 4.92 1.55 -5.31
CA GLU A 32 4.39 2.44 -6.33
C GLU A 32 5.26 2.41 -7.58
N THR A 33 4.61 2.39 -8.75
CA THR A 33 5.26 2.70 -10.02
C THR A 33 4.70 3.99 -10.60
N TYR A 34 5.55 4.79 -11.24
CA TYR A 34 5.11 6.08 -11.78
C TYR A 34 5.84 6.42 -13.08
N ASP A 35 5.24 7.22 -13.93
CA ASP A 35 5.83 7.74 -15.17
C ASP A 35 6.52 9.10 -14.97
N GLU A 36 5.82 10.07 -14.36
CA GLU A 36 6.34 11.41 -14.10
C GLU A 36 6.80 11.58 -12.65
N HIS A 37 5.85 11.47 -11.70
CA HIS A 37 6.11 11.65 -10.28
C HIS A 37 5.36 10.60 -9.43
N PRO A 38 5.98 10.10 -8.35
CA PRO A 38 5.29 9.26 -7.37
C PRO A 38 4.23 10.07 -6.60
N SER A 39 3.38 9.38 -5.86
CA SER A 39 2.31 9.97 -5.07
C SER A 39 2.86 10.91 -4.01
N GLU A 40 2.57 12.20 -4.13
CA GLU A 40 3.00 13.19 -3.14
C GLU A 40 2.37 12.93 -1.77
N PHE A 41 1.12 12.45 -1.75
CA PHE A 41 0.44 12.07 -0.52
C PHE A 41 1.19 10.96 0.24
N LEU A 42 1.49 9.82 -0.40
CA LEU A 42 2.21 8.73 0.26
C LEU A 42 3.64 9.13 0.64
N ARG A 43 4.32 9.93 -0.21
CA ARG A 43 5.64 10.47 0.10
C ARG A 43 5.65 11.34 1.34
N GLN A 44 4.62 12.16 1.52
CA GLN A 44 4.49 12.98 2.71
C GLN A 44 4.15 12.12 3.93
N LYS A 45 3.22 11.16 3.80
CA LYS A 45 2.86 10.25 4.89
C LYS A 45 4.01 9.38 5.37
N ALA A 46 4.86 8.90 4.48
CA ALA A 46 6.04 8.11 4.83
C ALA A 46 7.11 8.91 5.62
N LYS A 47 7.02 10.24 5.64
CA LYS A 47 7.86 11.08 6.53
C LYS A 47 7.22 11.35 7.89
N GLU A 48 5.90 11.18 7.98
CA GLU A 48 5.10 11.50 9.17
C GLU A 48 4.82 10.26 10.03
N ASP A 49 4.75 9.09 9.41
CA ASP A 49 4.38 7.83 10.05
C ASP A 49 5.30 6.70 9.58
N ASP A 50 6.16 6.22 10.48
CA ASP A 50 7.16 5.18 10.20
C ASP A 50 6.53 3.82 9.86
N ARG A 51 5.22 3.64 10.09
CA ARG A 51 4.50 2.43 9.67
C ARG A 51 4.29 2.37 8.16
N LEU A 52 4.45 3.47 7.43
CA LEU A 52 4.33 3.50 5.97
C LEU A 52 5.70 3.32 5.30
N ILE A 53 5.91 2.16 4.70
CA ILE A 53 7.07 1.87 3.85
C ILE A 53 6.68 2.10 2.39
N HIS A 54 7.10 3.23 1.83
CA HIS A 54 6.79 3.63 0.46
C HIS A 54 7.99 3.44 -0.47
N VAL A 55 7.90 2.47 -1.39
CA VAL A 55 8.96 2.16 -2.35
C VAL A 55 8.51 2.55 -3.76
N CYS A 56 9.28 3.42 -4.42
CA CYS A 56 8.89 4.02 -5.69
C CYS A 56 9.81 3.58 -6.84
N PHE A 57 9.23 3.20 -7.98
CA PHE A 57 9.97 2.88 -9.21
C PHE A 57 9.44 3.67 -10.40
N GLN A 58 10.31 4.43 -11.06
CA GLN A 58 9.94 5.06 -12.31
C GLN A 58 9.81 4.02 -13.43
N ARG A 59 8.72 4.05 -14.19
CA ARG A 59 8.38 3.14 -15.27
C ARG A 59 7.72 3.91 -16.43
N PRO A 60 8.03 3.57 -17.69
CA PRO A 60 7.32 4.18 -18.82
C PRO A 60 5.81 3.91 -18.75
N ALA A 61 5.00 4.86 -19.23
CA ALA A 61 3.56 4.69 -19.37
C ALA A 61 3.24 3.40 -20.15
N GLY A 62 2.29 2.61 -19.64
CA GLY A 62 1.92 1.31 -20.21
C GLY A 62 2.94 0.17 -19.99
N LYS A 63 4.02 0.38 -19.24
CA LYS A 63 5.03 -0.64 -18.88
C LYS A 63 5.13 -0.85 -17.37
N ASP A 64 3.98 -0.89 -16.72
CA ASP A 64 3.87 -1.15 -15.29
C ASP A 64 4.35 -2.56 -14.91
N PHE A 65 4.72 -2.74 -13.64
CA PHE A 65 4.91 -4.06 -13.06
C PHE A 65 3.57 -4.78 -12.93
N SER A 66 3.60 -6.11 -13.00
CA SER A 66 2.41 -6.91 -12.71
C SER A 66 2.05 -6.80 -11.22
N VAL A 67 0.77 -7.00 -10.91
CA VAL A 67 0.29 -7.06 -9.52
C VAL A 67 1.09 -8.07 -8.70
N GLY A 68 1.33 -9.25 -9.27
CA GLY A 68 2.10 -10.31 -8.61
C GLY A 68 3.55 -9.91 -8.31
N LEU A 69 4.23 -9.19 -9.23
CA LEU A 69 5.58 -8.71 -8.96
C LEU A 69 5.59 -7.71 -7.80
N LYS A 70 4.65 -6.75 -7.80
CA LYS A 70 4.54 -5.78 -6.70
C LYS A 70 4.28 -6.47 -5.35
N ARG A 71 3.35 -7.44 -5.31
CA ARG A 71 3.07 -8.24 -4.10
C ARG A 71 4.28 -9.06 -3.65
N ASN A 72 5.06 -9.63 -4.57
CA ASN A 72 6.29 -10.33 -4.19
C ASN A 72 7.31 -9.37 -3.56
N MET A 73 7.44 -8.15 -4.09
CA MET A 73 8.34 -7.14 -3.54
C MET A 73 7.88 -6.68 -2.14
N THR A 74 6.57 -6.49 -1.92
CA THR A 74 6.06 -6.16 -0.58
C THR A 74 6.30 -7.30 0.41
N LEU A 75 6.12 -8.56 0.00
CA LEU A 75 6.41 -9.73 0.85
C LEU A 75 7.87 -9.82 1.28
N HIS A 76 8.81 -9.44 0.42
CA HIS A 76 10.23 -9.42 0.79
C HIS A 76 10.61 -8.32 1.79
N LEU A 77 9.78 -7.27 1.90
CA LEU A 77 9.99 -6.15 2.82
C LEU A 77 9.20 -6.32 4.12
N ALA A 78 8.16 -7.16 4.12
CA ALA A 78 7.30 -7.39 5.27
C ALA A 78 8.08 -8.01 6.44
N SER A 79 7.82 -7.48 7.63
CA SER A 79 8.42 -7.94 8.88
C SER A 79 7.41 -8.61 9.82
N GLY A 80 6.11 -8.40 9.58
CA GLY A 80 5.02 -8.95 10.37
C GLY A 80 4.84 -10.47 10.24
N HIS A 81 4.18 -11.06 11.24
CA HIS A 81 3.82 -12.49 11.24
C HIS A 81 2.75 -12.83 10.19
N TYR A 82 1.84 -11.88 9.94
CA TYR A 82 0.74 -11.99 8.99
C TYR A 82 0.90 -10.98 7.87
N VAL A 83 0.46 -11.34 6.67
CA VAL A 83 0.39 -10.43 5.51
C VAL A 83 -1.03 -10.37 4.98
N VAL A 84 -1.58 -9.17 4.90
CA VAL A 84 -2.91 -8.89 4.37
C VAL A 84 -2.75 -7.95 3.18
N ASN A 85 -3.38 -8.28 2.05
CA ASN A 85 -3.33 -7.44 0.85
C ASN A 85 -4.51 -6.48 0.83
N PHE A 86 -4.23 -5.19 0.67
CA PHE A 86 -5.23 -4.17 0.38
C PHE A 86 -5.02 -3.73 -1.06
N ASP A 87 -6.04 -3.86 -1.90
CA ASP A 87 -6.05 -3.23 -3.21
C ASP A 87 -6.41 -1.74 -3.03
N ASP A 88 -5.77 -0.86 -3.80
CA ASP A 88 -5.83 0.58 -3.59
C ASP A 88 -7.24 1.16 -3.82
N ASP A 89 -8.06 0.54 -4.66
CA ASP A 89 -9.43 0.95 -4.98
C ASP A 89 -10.54 0.27 -4.16
N ASP A 90 -10.17 -0.55 -3.18
CA ASP A 90 -11.12 -1.24 -2.30
C ASP A 90 -11.38 -0.47 -0.99
N ILE A 91 -12.50 -0.81 -0.34
CA ILE A 91 -12.85 -0.31 1.00
C ILE A 91 -12.85 -1.47 1.98
N TYR A 92 -12.10 -1.33 3.06
CA TYR A 92 -11.99 -2.32 4.14
C TYR A 92 -12.63 -1.77 5.42
N ALA A 93 -13.42 -2.61 6.09
CA ALA A 93 -14.00 -2.28 7.41
C ALA A 93 -12.89 -2.15 8.47
N ALA A 94 -13.14 -1.37 9.53
CA ALA A 94 -12.17 -1.12 10.59
C ALA A 94 -11.71 -2.40 11.32
N ASN A 95 -12.56 -3.41 11.44
CA ASN A 95 -12.22 -4.69 12.06
C ASN A 95 -11.73 -5.76 11.05
N TYR A 96 -11.58 -5.43 9.77
CA TYR A 96 -11.30 -6.41 8.72
C TYR A 96 -10.10 -7.32 9.02
N VAL A 97 -8.96 -6.73 9.41
CA VAL A 97 -7.75 -7.52 9.71
C VAL A 97 -7.98 -8.46 10.90
N SER A 98 -8.57 -7.96 11.99
CA SER A 98 -8.86 -8.77 13.18
C SER A 98 -9.81 -9.94 12.86
N GLU A 99 -10.87 -9.69 12.08
CA GLU A 99 -11.82 -10.74 11.67
C GLU A 99 -11.18 -11.80 10.77
N MET A 100 -10.28 -11.39 9.87
CA MET A 100 -9.62 -12.32 8.93
C MET A 100 -8.53 -13.16 9.59
N VAL A 101 -7.78 -12.58 10.54
CA VAL A 101 -6.75 -13.30 11.30
C VAL A 101 -7.39 -14.20 12.36
N GLY A 102 -8.50 -13.77 12.97
CA GLY A 102 -9.25 -14.56 13.95
C GLY A 102 -8.61 -14.60 15.35
N GLU A 103 -7.83 -13.57 15.68
CA GLU A 103 -7.16 -13.39 16.98
C GLU A 103 -7.62 -12.10 17.67
#